data_AF-A0A962D0U5-F1
#
_entry.id   AF-A0A962D0U5-F1
#
_cell.length_a   1.000
_cell.length_b   1.000
_cell.length_c   1.000
_cell.angle_alpha   90.00
_cell.angle_beta   90.00
_cell.angle_gamma   90.00
#
_symmetry.space_group_name_H-M   'P 1'
#
loop_
_entity.id
_entity.type
_entity.pdbx_description
1 polymer ?
#
loop_
_entity_poly.entity_id
_entity_poly.type
_entity_poly.pdbx_seq_one_letter_code
_entity_poly.pdbx_strand_id
1 'polypeptide(L)'
;MQRRVIPLIRTTAAALAVVVLSTTAQAQGRLSLGERVARLEAQSQGGGDTQNSVELLNRINEMQAELANLRNLVEQQTFELESMKKRQRDQYLDLDSRLQRVEGSGPSAQMRSDGAPLAADDSFEAAPGQLSMGEPEPAANDDVGMDPAPGFDAPAEPIYADPADPEALAAQRAAYDRAFEALKQGRYDASARYFSAFLSEFPDADLSPNATYWLGESYYVTRNYRIALDSFQQLLSRYPDSGKAPDALLKVGYCH
;
A
#
# COMPACT_ATOMS: atom_id res chain seq x y z
N MET A 1 -70.44 -51.58 -33.61
CA MET A 1 -70.74 -51.11 -32.23
C MET A 1 -70.64 -49.60 -32.19
N GLN A 2 -71.67 -48.96 -31.61
CA GLN A 2 -71.66 -47.67 -30.89
C GLN A 2 -71.30 -46.38 -31.68
N ARG A 3 -72.36 -45.61 -31.98
CA ARG A 3 -72.40 -44.15 -32.21
C ARG A 3 -71.90 -43.39 -30.96
N ARG A 4 -71.23 -42.23 -31.11
CA ARG A 4 -71.51 -40.96 -30.37
C ARG A 4 -70.95 -39.73 -31.16
N VAL A 5 -71.79 -38.86 -31.74
CA VAL A 5 -72.35 -37.56 -31.26
C VAL A 5 -71.41 -36.31 -31.44
N ILE A 6 -71.52 -35.59 -32.58
CA ILE A 6 -71.94 -34.16 -32.83
C ILE A 6 -71.59 -33.08 -31.74
N PRO A 7 -71.36 -31.74 -31.99
CA PRO A 7 -70.70 -30.94 -33.06
C PRO A 7 -69.95 -29.62 -32.59
N LEU A 8 -69.53 -28.77 -33.56
CA LEU A 8 -69.27 -27.29 -33.53
C LEU A 8 -68.17 -26.76 -32.55
N ILE A 9 -67.26 -25.88 -32.97
CA ILE A 9 -67.45 -24.41 -33.03
C ILE A 9 -66.39 -23.77 -33.95
N ARG A 10 -66.84 -22.75 -34.68
CA ARG A 10 -66.13 -21.82 -35.58
C ARG A 10 -65.20 -20.86 -34.81
N THR A 11 -64.08 -20.42 -35.42
CA THR A 11 -63.50 -19.04 -35.39
C THR A 11 -62.09 -19.05 -36.04
N THR A 12 -61.94 -18.58 -37.28
CA THR A 12 -61.33 -17.27 -37.65
C THR A 12 -59.95 -16.95 -37.06
N ALA A 13 -58.91 -16.96 -37.90
CA ALA A 13 -57.81 -15.98 -37.97
C ALA A 13 -56.85 -16.44 -39.08
N ALA A 14 -56.85 -15.83 -40.26
CA ALA A 14 -56.25 -14.56 -40.62
C ALA A 14 -54.98 -14.82 -41.44
N ALA A 15 -54.98 -14.23 -42.63
CA ALA A 15 -54.09 -14.49 -43.74
C ALA A 15 -52.64 -14.07 -43.48
N LEU A 16 -51.71 -14.91 -43.92
CA LEU A 16 -50.32 -14.54 -44.21
C LEU A 16 -50.15 -14.69 -45.72
N ALA A 17 -50.34 -13.58 -46.43
CA ALA A 17 -50.02 -13.47 -47.85
C ALA A 17 -48.72 -12.68 -47.98
N VAL A 18 -47.64 -13.39 -48.30
CA VAL A 18 -46.32 -12.84 -48.67
C VAL A 18 -46.33 -12.57 -50.18
N VAL A 19 -46.24 -11.30 -50.57
CA VAL A 19 -46.09 -10.78 -51.94
C VAL A 19 -45.47 -9.37 -51.79
N VAL A 20 -44.48 -8.84 -52.52
CA VAL A 20 -43.56 -9.24 -53.59
C VAL A 20 -42.41 -8.21 -53.56
N LEU A 21 -41.24 -8.59 -54.08
CA LEU A 21 -40.04 -7.75 -54.27
C LEU A 21 -40.33 -6.44 -55.02
N SER A 22 -39.66 -5.35 -54.61
CA SER A 22 -39.35 -4.20 -55.48
C SER A 22 -38.06 -3.55 -55.02
N THR A 23 -36.99 -3.81 -55.77
CA THR A 23 -35.70 -3.14 -55.70
C THR A 23 -35.78 -1.77 -56.38
N THR A 24 -35.52 -0.70 -55.65
CA THR A 24 -35.07 0.56 -56.23
C THR A 24 -33.67 0.86 -55.70
N ALA A 25 -32.68 0.59 -56.56
CA ALA A 25 -31.31 1.06 -56.38
C ALA A 25 -31.32 2.60 -56.48
N GLN A 26 -31.11 3.29 -55.37
CA GLN A 26 -30.96 4.73 -55.37
C GLN A 26 -29.61 5.07 -56.02
N ALA A 27 -29.67 5.61 -57.23
CA ALA A 27 -28.55 6.26 -57.89
C ALA A 27 -28.15 7.50 -57.07
N GLN A 28 -27.16 7.35 -56.19
CA GLN A 28 -26.47 8.49 -55.59
C GLN A 28 -25.63 9.15 -56.69
N GLY A 29 -26.03 10.36 -57.09
CA GLY A 29 -25.25 11.19 -58.00
C GLY A 29 -23.82 11.30 -57.50
N ARG A 30 -22.85 10.91 -58.33
CA ARG A 30 -21.43 11.18 -58.07
C ARG A 30 -21.24 12.69 -58.16
N LEU A 31 -21.20 13.36 -57.01
CA LEU A 31 -20.84 14.78 -56.91
C LEU A 31 -19.57 15.04 -57.73
N SER A 32 -19.60 16.10 -58.54
CA SER A 32 -18.44 16.45 -59.36
C SER A 32 -17.25 16.78 -58.45
N LEU A 33 -16.03 16.55 -58.96
CA LEU A 33 -14.81 16.82 -58.18
C LEU A 33 -14.75 18.28 -57.72
N GLY A 34 -15.21 19.22 -58.56
CA GLY A 34 -15.32 20.64 -58.21
C GLY A 34 -16.34 20.93 -57.09
N GLU A 35 -17.46 20.20 -57.06
CA GLU A 35 -18.49 20.35 -56.02
C GLU A 35 -18.07 19.73 -54.68
N ARG A 36 -17.29 18.64 -54.73
CA ARG A 36 -16.65 18.06 -53.55
C ARG A 36 -15.58 19.00 -52.98
N VAL A 37 -14.78 19.64 -53.84
CA VAL A 37 -13.77 20.64 -53.42
C VAL A 37 -14.44 21.90 -52.86
N ALA A 38 -15.46 22.43 -53.53
CA ALA A 38 -16.20 23.60 -53.03
C ALA A 38 -16.88 23.33 -51.68
N ARG A 39 -17.36 22.09 -51.44
CA ARG A 39 -17.92 21.69 -50.14
C ARG A 39 -16.85 21.52 -49.06
N LEU A 40 -15.67 21.00 -49.42
CA LEU A 40 -14.51 20.92 -48.53
C LEU A 40 -13.97 22.30 -48.17
N GLU A 41 -13.90 23.23 -49.12
CA GLU A 41 -13.54 24.63 -48.87
C GLU A 41 -14.61 25.35 -48.05
N ALA A 42 -15.91 25.13 -48.32
CA ALA A 42 -16.98 25.68 -47.50
C ALA A 42 -17.01 25.11 -46.07
N GLN A 43 -16.60 23.85 -45.88
CA GLN A 43 -16.47 23.21 -44.57
C GLN A 43 -15.21 23.65 -43.82
N SER A 44 -14.11 23.92 -44.55
CA SER A 44 -12.86 24.46 -44.02
C SER A 44 -12.98 25.95 -43.66
N GLN A 45 -13.72 26.75 -44.43
CA GLN A 45 -13.88 28.20 -44.21
C GLN A 45 -15.06 28.54 -43.29
N GLY A 46 -15.96 27.58 -43.01
CA GLY A 46 -17.26 27.83 -42.38
C GLY A 46 -17.36 27.68 -40.85
N GLY A 47 -16.29 27.33 -40.13
CA GLY A 47 -16.34 27.29 -38.66
C GLY A 47 -15.53 26.22 -37.94
N GLY A 48 -14.79 25.34 -38.63
CA GLY A 48 -14.00 24.29 -37.98
C GLY A 48 -12.88 24.82 -37.09
N ASP A 49 -12.12 25.82 -37.54
CA ASP A 49 -10.99 26.36 -36.77
C ASP A 49 -11.44 27.21 -35.57
N THR A 50 -12.52 27.98 -35.72
CA THR A 50 -13.09 28.77 -34.62
C THR A 50 -13.80 27.87 -33.61
N GLN A 51 -14.51 26.82 -34.04
CA GLN A 51 -15.13 25.84 -33.15
C GLN A 51 -14.07 25.03 -32.39
N ASN A 52 -13.01 24.57 -33.06
CA ASN A 52 -11.88 23.90 -32.40
C ASN A 52 -11.16 24.84 -31.42
N SER A 53 -11.00 26.12 -31.77
CA SER A 53 -10.41 27.11 -30.87
C SER A 53 -11.27 27.36 -29.64
N VAL A 54 -12.59 27.42 -29.78
CA VAL A 54 -13.54 27.53 -28.66
C VAL A 54 -13.52 26.29 -27.78
N GLU A 55 -13.41 25.09 -28.37
CA GLU A 55 -13.26 23.84 -27.62
C GLU A 55 -11.94 23.79 -26.84
N LEU A 56 -10.84 24.25 -27.44
CA LEU A 56 -9.54 24.35 -26.78
C LEU A 56 -9.59 25.34 -25.60
N LEU A 57 -10.25 26.48 -25.78
CA LEU A 57 -10.44 27.48 -24.73
C LEU A 57 -11.29 26.92 -23.58
N ASN A 58 -12.35 26.18 -23.89
CA ASN A 58 -13.17 25.50 -22.89
C ASN A 58 -12.36 24.46 -22.12
N ARG A 59 -11.50 23.69 -22.80
CA ARG A 59 -10.61 22.71 -22.16
C ARG A 59 -9.54 23.36 -21.29
N ILE A 60 -9.01 24.51 -21.69
CA ILE A 60 -8.08 25.29 -20.85
C ILE A 60 -8.79 25.78 -19.60
N ASN A 61 -10.01 26.30 -19.72
CA ASN A 61 -10.80 26.74 -18.58
C ASN A 61 -11.14 25.58 -17.63
N GLU A 62 -11.46 24.40 -18.17
CA GLU A 62 -11.70 23.18 -17.40
C GLU A 62 -10.44 22.73 -16.66
N MET A 63 -9.30 22.65 -17.35
CA MET A 63 -8.03 22.31 -16.71
C MET A 63 -7.63 23.31 -15.62
N GLN A 64 -7.91 24.60 -15.81
CA GLN A 64 -7.66 25.62 -14.80
C GLN A 64 -8.55 25.42 -13.56
N ALA A 65 -9.81 25.03 -13.75
CA ALA A 65 -10.71 24.69 -12.65
C ALA A 65 -10.24 23.43 -11.90
N GLU A 66 -9.76 22.41 -12.62
CA GLU A 66 -9.18 21.22 -12.02
C GLU A 66 -7.91 21.53 -11.22
N LEU A 67 -7.02 22.38 -11.73
CA LEU A 67 -5.82 22.80 -11.01
C LEU A 67 -6.16 23.55 -9.72
N ALA A 68 -7.20 24.39 -9.74
CA ALA A 68 -7.69 25.07 -8.54
C ALA A 68 -8.25 24.08 -7.52
N ASN A 69 -8.99 23.06 -7.98
CA ASN A 69 -9.53 22.01 -7.11
C ASN A 69 -8.42 21.13 -6.51
N LEU A 70 -7.46 20.69 -7.33
CA LEU A 70 -6.30 19.92 -6.86
C LEU A 70 -5.48 20.71 -5.85
N ARG A 71 -5.30 22.02 -6.07
CA ARG A 71 -4.63 22.88 -5.11
C ARG A 71 -5.38 22.93 -3.77
N ASN A 72 -6.71 23.09 -3.81
CA ASN A 72 -7.52 23.06 -2.60
C ASN A 72 -7.37 21.73 -1.84
N LEU A 73 -7.40 20.61 -2.57
CA LEU A 73 -7.21 19.28 -2.00
C LEU A 73 -5.83 19.11 -1.36
N VAL A 74 -4.77 19.63 -2.00
CA VAL A 74 -3.41 19.61 -1.45
C VAL A 74 -3.32 20.45 -0.18
N GLU A 75 -3.95 21.63 -0.15
CA GLU A 75 -4.01 22.48 1.05
C GLU A 75 -4.75 21.76 2.19
N GLN A 76 -5.87 21.09 1.91
CA GLN A 76 -6.61 20.29 2.90
C GLN A 76 -5.76 19.13 3.45
N GLN A 77 -5.14 18.34 2.57
CA GLN A 77 -4.30 17.21 2.99
C GLN A 77 -3.10 17.66 3.83
N THR A 78 -2.51 18.81 3.49
CA THR A 78 -1.41 19.38 4.25
C THR A 78 -1.86 19.74 5.67
N PHE A 79 -3.02 20.39 5.80
CA PHE A 79 -3.61 20.71 7.10
C PHE A 79 -3.94 19.45 7.91
N GLU A 80 -4.53 18.44 7.29
CA GLU A 80 -4.82 17.16 7.96
C GLU A 80 -3.54 16.49 8.47
N LEU A 81 -2.48 16.46 7.67
CA LEU A 81 -1.18 15.93 8.07
C LEU A 81 -0.58 16.70 9.24
N GLU A 82 -0.60 18.03 9.21
CA GLU A 82 -0.13 18.87 10.33
C GLU A 82 -0.95 18.62 11.60
N SER A 83 -2.28 18.47 11.47
CA SER A 83 -3.17 18.17 12.59
C SER A 83 -2.88 16.80 13.20
N MET A 84 -2.59 15.78 12.37
CA MET A 84 -2.23 14.45 12.84
C MET A 84 -0.89 14.46 13.56
N LYS A 85 0.12 15.12 12.99
CA LYS A 85 1.44 15.26 13.63
C LYS A 85 1.36 16.00 14.97
N LYS A 86 0.54 17.04 15.06
CA LYS A 86 0.31 17.77 16.31
C LYS A 86 -0.32 16.86 17.36
N ARG A 87 -1.41 16.15 17.00
CA ARG A 87 -2.07 15.18 17.90
C ARG A 87 -1.11 14.09 18.38
N GLN A 88 -0.29 13.54 17.49
CA GLN A 88 0.71 12.55 17.84
C GLN A 88 1.73 13.10 18.85
N ARG A 89 2.23 14.32 18.63
CA ARG A 89 3.17 14.97 19.56
C ARG A 89 2.53 15.20 20.93
N ASP A 90 1.29 15.69 20.97
CA ASP A 90 0.56 15.93 22.21
C ASP A 90 0.36 14.61 22.99
N GLN A 91 0.08 13.51 22.28
CA GLN A 91 0.00 12.17 22.87
C GLN A 91 1.33 11.71 23.47
N TYR A 92 2.45 11.91 22.78
CA TYR A 92 3.77 11.57 23.32
C TYR A 92 4.10 12.35 24.60
N LEU A 93 3.76 13.64 24.64
CA LEU A 93 4.00 14.47 25.82
C LEU A 93 3.14 14.03 27.02
N ASP A 94 1.90 13.59 26.80
CA ASP A 94 1.06 13.01 27.85
C ASP A 94 1.63 11.67 28.36
N LEU A 95 2.04 10.79 27.44
CA LEU A 95 2.67 9.51 27.77
C LEU A 95 3.94 9.70 28.62
N ASP A 96 4.81 10.63 28.23
CA ASP A 96 6.03 10.96 28.97
C ASP A 96 5.72 11.54 30.37
N SER A 97 4.78 12.48 30.44
CA SER A 97 4.32 13.06 31.71
C SER A 97 3.75 11.99 32.68
N ARG A 98 3.05 10.98 32.13
CA ARG A 98 2.50 9.87 32.90
C ARG A 98 3.58 8.88 33.31
N LEU A 99 4.52 8.58 32.43
CA LEU A 99 5.66 7.70 32.73
C LEU A 99 6.51 8.32 33.85
N GLN A 100 6.86 9.59 33.74
CA GLN A 100 7.61 10.30 34.78
C GLN A 100 6.85 10.36 36.12
N ARG A 101 5.52 10.42 36.10
CA ARG A 101 4.71 10.34 37.32
C ARG A 101 4.73 8.94 37.93
N VAL A 102 4.69 7.89 37.11
CA VAL A 102 4.73 6.49 37.56
C VAL A 102 6.12 6.14 38.08
N GLU A 103 7.18 6.58 37.41
CA GLU A 103 8.58 6.39 37.80
C GLU A 103 8.98 7.27 39.00
N GLY A 104 8.45 8.50 39.08
CA GLY A 104 8.63 9.39 40.23
C GLY A 104 7.80 8.99 41.47
N SER A 105 6.83 8.08 41.29
CA SER A 105 6.06 7.48 42.38
C SER A 105 6.63 6.10 42.75
N GLY A 106 7.88 6.08 43.22
CA GLY A 106 8.37 4.95 44.02
C GLY A 106 7.52 4.79 45.30
N PRO A 107 7.40 3.58 45.88
CA PRO A 107 6.38 3.25 46.88
C PRO A 107 6.67 3.96 48.20
N SER A 108 6.13 5.17 48.36
CA SER A 108 6.00 5.84 49.63
C SER A 108 4.55 5.70 50.07
N ALA A 109 4.36 4.85 51.08
CA ALA A 109 3.09 4.54 51.69
C ALA A 109 2.29 5.80 52.09
N GLN A 110 1.03 5.83 51.67
CA GLN A 110 -0.06 6.38 52.44
C GLN A 110 -1.30 5.51 52.25
N MET A 111 -1.19 4.30 52.81
CA MET A 111 -2.35 3.68 53.44
C MET A 111 -2.82 4.62 54.54
N ARG A 112 -4.00 5.22 54.36
CA ARG A 112 -4.76 5.78 55.48
C ARG A 112 -5.30 4.60 56.27
N SER A 113 -4.73 4.42 57.45
CA SER A 113 -5.24 3.56 58.51
C SER A 113 -6.53 4.12 59.06
N ASP A 114 -7.58 3.30 59.12
CA ASP A 114 -8.58 3.38 60.19
C ASP A 114 -9.22 2.00 60.44
N GLY A 115 -9.02 1.49 61.66
CA GLY A 115 -9.97 0.67 62.44
C GLY A 115 -10.19 -0.81 62.07
N ALA A 116 -9.60 -1.73 62.85
CA ALA A 116 -9.85 -3.20 62.88
C ALA A 116 -11.11 -3.57 63.71
N PRO A 117 -11.41 -4.85 64.10
CA PRO A 117 -10.96 -6.20 63.66
C PRO A 117 -12.10 -7.28 63.56
N LEU A 118 -11.72 -8.56 63.37
CA LEU A 118 -12.48 -9.83 63.57
C LEU A 118 -13.41 -10.21 62.38
N ALA A 119 -13.37 -11.41 61.78
CA ALA A 119 -13.38 -12.74 62.39
C ALA A 119 -12.84 -13.84 61.43
N ALA A 120 -12.35 -14.93 62.03
CA ALA A 120 -11.96 -16.18 61.37
C ALA A 120 -13.13 -17.18 61.32
N ASP A 121 -13.21 -17.96 60.23
CA ASP A 121 -13.73 -19.35 60.06
C ASP A 121 -14.01 -19.55 58.54
N ASP A 122 -13.82 -20.67 57.87
CA ASP A 122 -13.29 -21.99 58.20
C ASP A 122 -13.10 -22.76 56.85
N SER A 123 -12.26 -23.79 56.91
CA SER A 123 -12.29 -25.07 56.17
C SER A 123 -12.22 -25.18 54.63
N PHE A 124 -11.12 -25.82 54.17
CA PHE A 124 -11.01 -27.18 53.57
C PHE A 124 -9.98 -27.18 52.40
N GLU A 125 -8.71 -27.52 52.62
CA GLU A 125 -8.09 -28.85 52.62
C GLU A 125 -7.96 -29.53 51.23
N ALA A 126 -6.71 -29.64 50.75
CA ALA A 126 -6.13 -30.86 50.17
C ALA A 126 -4.62 -30.64 49.85
N ALA A 127 -3.75 -31.32 50.60
CA ALA A 127 -2.31 -31.47 50.35
C ALA A 127 -2.06 -32.68 49.39
N PRO A 128 -0.85 -33.23 49.16
CA PRO A 128 0.53 -32.75 49.37
C PRO A 128 1.44 -32.99 48.11
N GLY A 129 2.72 -32.57 48.16
CA GLY A 129 3.71 -33.03 47.16
C GLY A 129 5.07 -32.31 47.24
N GLN A 130 5.96 -32.80 48.11
CA GLN A 130 7.35 -32.35 48.26
C GLN A 130 8.27 -32.86 47.12
N LEU A 131 9.47 -32.27 47.12
CA LEU A 131 10.79 -32.70 46.61
C LEU A 131 11.15 -32.14 45.22
N SER A 132 12.09 -31.20 45.09
CA SER A 132 13.54 -31.23 45.39
C SER A 132 14.35 -31.45 44.10
N MET A 133 15.23 -30.48 43.83
CA MET A 133 16.51 -30.58 43.10
C MET A 133 16.55 -31.26 41.73
N GLY A 134 16.86 -30.46 40.71
CA GLY A 134 17.22 -30.94 39.38
C GLY A 134 17.84 -29.83 38.54
N GLU A 135 19.09 -29.49 38.84
CA GLU A 135 20.02 -28.87 37.89
C GLU A 135 20.09 -29.69 36.59
N PRO A 136 20.18 -29.04 35.43
CA PRO A 136 20.84 -29.63 34.28
C PRO A 136 22.20 -28.96 34.07
N GLU A 137 23.27 -29.68 34.38
CA GLU A 137 24.59 -29.46 33.79
C GLU A 137 24.53 -29.65 32.26
N PRO A 138 25.21 -28.80 31.48
CA PRO A 138 25.52 -29.10 30.08
C PRO A 138 26.79 -29.97 29.99
N ALA A 139 26.66 -31.13 29.34
CA ALA A 139 27.80 -31.99 29.04
C ALA A 139 28.64 -31.43 27.88
N ALA A 140 29.96 -31.45 28.10
CA ALA A 140 31.04 -31.13 27.19
C ALA A 140 31.22 -32.15 26.06
N ASN A 141 31.83 -31.70 24.95
CA ASN A 141 32.73 -32.37 23.98
C ASN A 141 33.32 -31.19 23.16
N ASP A 142 34.58 -31.03 22.76
CA ASP A 142 35.80 -31.83 22.80
C ASP A 142 37.00 -30.88 22.67
N ASP A 143 38.12 -31.34 23.21
CA ASP A 143 39.47 -30.81 23.14
C ASP A 143 39.98 -30.56 21.70
N VAL A 144 40.41 -29.34 21.39
CA VAL A 144 41.54 -29.10 20.47
C VAL A 144 42.34 -27.90 21.00
N GLY A 145 43.44 -28.19 21.67
CA GLY A 145 44.42 -27.20 22.06
C GLY A 145 45.05 -26.50 20.85
N MET A 146 44.97 -25.16 20.84
CA MET A 146 45.91 -24.31 20.13
C MET A 146 46.03 -22.99 20.89
N ASP A 147 47.15 -22.80 21.58
CA ASP A 147 47.54 -21.50 22.15
C ASP A 147 47.59 -20.42 21.04
N PRO A 148 47.10 -19.20 21.30
CA PRO A 148 47.72 -18.02 20.72
C PRO A 148 48.20 -17.01 21.77
N ALA A 149 49.37 -16.47 21.44
CA ALA A 149 50.13 -15.42 22.10
C ALA A 149 49.32 -14.14 22.43
N PRO A 150 49.83 -13.25 23.31
CA PRO A 150 49.10 -12.08 23.76
C PRO A 150 49.13 -10.94 22.72
N GLY A 151 47.97 -10.34 22.50
CA GLY A 151 47.81 -9.00 21.94
C GLY A 151 47.57 -8.96 20.43
N PHE A 152 46.33 -8.66 20.03
CA PHE A 152 45.89 -7.61 19.11
C PHE A 152 44.35 -7.67 19.03
N ASP A 153 43.71 -6.51 19.23
CA ASP A 153 42.31 -6.15 18.96
C ASP A 153 41.40 -7.29 18.45
N ALA A 154 40.55 -7.83 19.33
CA ALA A 154 39.41 -8.62 18.89
C ALA A 154 38.44 -7.69 18.16
N PRO A 155 37.98 -8.01 16.93
CA PRO A 155 36.87 -7.28 16.33
C PRO A 155 35.67 -7.44 17.28
N ALA A 156 35.10 -6.31 17.69
CA ALA A 156 33.87 -6.28 18.48
C ALA A 156 32.86 -7.23 17.84
N GLU A 157 32.36 -8.19 18.61
CA GLU A 157 31.21 -9.01 18.20
C GLU A 157 30.11 -8.05 17.72
N PRO A 158 29.41 -8.34 16.61
CA PRO A 158 28.29 -7.52 16.22
C PRO A 158 27.31 -7.58 17.38
N ILE A 159 27.09 -6.44 18.04
CA ILE A 159 25.97 -6.30 18.95
C ILE A 159 24.75 -6.58 18.08
N TYR A 160 24.20 -7.79 18.20
CA TYR A 160 22.90 -8.14 17.65
C TYR A 160 21.90 -7.30 18.43
N ALA A 161 21.72 -6.06 18.00
CA ALA A 161 20.62 -5.23 18.45
C ALA A 161 19.35 -6.00 18.10
N ASP A 162 18.55 -6.29 19.12
CA ASP A 162 17.19 -6.78 18.90
C ASP A 162 16.53 -5.84 17.88
N PRO A 163 15.99 -6.33 16.75
CA PRO A 163 15.32 -5.47 15.77
C PRO A 163 14.17 -4.67 16.40
N ALA A 164 13.68 -5.06 17.58
CA ALA A 164 12.69 -4.35 18.39
C ALA A 164 13.29 -3.36 19.42
N ASP A 165 14.61 -3.24 19.54
CA ASP A 165 15.26 -2.22 20.36
C ASP A 165 14.84 -0.81 19.88
N PRO A 166 14.35 0.07 20.77
CA PRO A 166 14.01 1.45 20.41
C PRO A 166 15.10 2.19 19.62
N GLU A 167 16.38 1.97 19.92
CA GLU A 167 17.48 2.61 19.18
C GLU A 167 17.61 2.04 17.76
N ALA A 168 17.53 0.71 17.61
CA ALA A 168 17.55 0.05 16.31
C ALA A 168 16.34 0.45 15.45
N LEU A 169 15.14 0.53 16.03
CA LEU A 169 13.93 1.00 15.34
C LEU A 169 14.06 2.46 14.89
N ALA A 170 14.67 3.32 15.70
CA ALA A 170 14.94 4.70 15.33
C ALA A 170 15.95 4.79 14.16
N ALA A 171 17.01 3.97 14.18
CA ALA A 171 17.98 3.88 13.10
C ALA A 171 17.36 3.38 11.79
N GLN A 172 16.56 2.31 11.85
CA GLN A 172 15.77 1.79 10.72
C GLN A 172 14.90 2.91 10.12
N ARG A 173 14.15 3.61 10.97
CA ARG A 173 13.26 4.70 10.54
C ARG A 173 14.05 5.82 9.85
N ALA A 174 15.16 6.26 10.44
CA ALA A 174 15.99 7.32 9.89
C ALA A 174 16.61 6.96 8.54
N ALA A 175 17.09 5.72 8.39
CA ALA A 175 17.64 5.21 7.13
C ALA A 175 16.57 5.14 6.03
N TYR A 176 15.37 4.65 6.36
CA TYR A 176 14.24 4.63 5.43
C TYR A 176 13.82 6.05 5.02
N ASP A 177 13.68 6.96 5.99
CA ASP A 177 13.24 8.34 5.74
C ASP A 177 14.24 9.09 4.84
N ARG A 178 15.55 8.85 5.01
CA ARG A 178 16.59 9.38 4.10
C ARG A 178 16.40 8.91 2.66
N ALA A 179 16.11 7.62 2.46
CA ALA A 179 15.87 7.07 1.13
C ALA A 179 14.61 7.66 0.50
N PHE A 180 13.52 7.72 1.26
CA PHE A 180 12.24 8.23 0.80
C PHE A 180 12.27 9.74 0.51
N GLU A 181 13.04 10.51 1.27
CA GLU A 181 13.22 11.94 1.00
C GLU A 181 13.98 12.17 -0.32
N ALA A 182 14.96 11.33 -0.66
CA ALA A 182 15.59 11.39 -1.98
C ALA A 182 14.61 11.07 -3.12
N LEU A 183 13.70 10.10 -2.92
CA LEU A 183 12.64 9.76 -3.87
C LEU A 183 11.69 10.94 -4.10
N LYS A 184 11.22 11.58 -3.02
CA LYS A 184 10.33 12.75 -3.09
C LYS A 184 10.95 13.93 -3.85
N GLN A 185 12.27 14.08 -3.77
CA GLN A 185 13.02 15.12 -4.49
C GLN A 185 13.33 14.73 -5.94
N GLY A 186 12.83 13.59 -6.43
CA GLY A 186 13.08 13.09 -7.79
C GLY A 186 14.50 12.57 -8.02
N ARG A 187 15.29 12.41 -6.95
CA ARG A 187 16.66 11.88 -7.04
C ARG A 187 16.63 10.35 -6.99
N TYR A 188 16.11 9.74 -8.06
CA TYR A 188 15.85 8.31 -8.12
C TYR A 188 17.10 7.44 -7.97
N ASP A 189 18.24 7.84 -8.53
CA ASP A 189 19.50 7.10 -8.36
C ASP A 189 19.97 7.10 -6.90
N ALA A 190 19.85 8.25 -6.22
CA ALA A 190 20.19 8.36 -4.79
C ALA A 190 19.21 7.57 -3.93
N SER A 191 17.90 7.65 -4.24
CA SER A 191 16.84 6.85 -3.62
C SER A 191 17.13 5.35 -3.71
N ALA A 192 17.43 4.84 -4.91
CA ALA A 192 17.74 3.44 -5.12
C ALA A 192 18.95 2.98 -4.29
N ARG A 193 20.02 3.81 -4.23
CA ARG A 193 21.19 3.52 -3.38
C ARG A 193 20.83 3.47 -1.90
N TYR A 194 20.03 4.41 -1.40
CA TYR A 194 19.65 4.46 0.01
C TYR A 194 18.69 3.33 0.40
N PHE A 195 17.71 2.99 -0.44
CA PHE A 195 16.84 1.84 -0.18
C PHE A 195 17.61 0.51 -0.25
N SER A 196 18.55 0.38 -1.20
CA SER A 196 19.42 -0.80 -1.25
C SER A 196 20.29 -0.93 0.00
N ALA A 197 20.80 0.18 0.53
CA ALA A 197 21.54 0.19 1.79
C ALA A 197 20.65 -0.21 2.97
N PHE A 198 19.46 0.38 3.07
CA PHE A 198 18.47 0.03 4.09
C PHE A 198 18.14 -1.46 4.08
N LEU A 199 17.88 -2.06 2.91
CA LEU A 199 17.56 -3.48 2.79
C LEU A 199 18.74 -4.41 3.09
N SER A 200 19.97 -3.90 2.95
CA SER A 200 21.18 -4.65 3.32
C SER A 200 21.45 -4.59 4.83
N GLU A 201 21.17 -3.44 5.46
CA GLU A 201 21.44 -3.19 6.88
C GLU A 201 20.30 -3.71 7.77
N PHE A 202 19.05 -3.62 7.29
CA PHE A 202 17.84 -4.00 8.01
C PHE A 202 16.96 -4.93 7.16
N PRO A 203 17.44 -6.13 6.79
CA PRO A 203 16.73 -7.02 5.86
C PRO A 203 15.34 -7.45 6.34
N ASP A 204 15.13 -7.52 7.65
CA ASP A 204 13.91 -8.03 8.28
C ASP A 204 13.11 -6.93 9.01
N ALA A 205 13.39 -5.65 8.75
CA ALA A 205 12.60 -4.54 9.27
C ALA A 205 11.15 -4.58 8.77
N ASP A 206 10.21 -4.08 9.58
CA ASP A 206 8.80 -3.93 9.19
C ASP A 206 8.62 -3.07 7.92
N LEU A 207 9.58 -2.18 7.66
CA LEU A 207 9.59 -1.31 6.49
C LEU A 207 10.22 -1.97 5.24
N SER A 208 10.83 -3.16 5.35
CA SER A 208 11.48 -3.85 4.23
C SER A 208 10.58 -4.10 3.02
N PRO A 209 9.31 -4.52 3.15
CA PRO A 209 8.42 -4.64 2.00
C PRO A 209 8.21 -3.31 1.28
N ASN A 210 8.04 -2.22 2.04
CA ASN A 210 7.90 -0.87 1.48
C ASN A 210 9.19 -0.41 0.81
N ALA A 211 10.35 -0.62 1.45
CA ALA A 211 11.65 -0.25 0.90
C ALA A 211 11.94 -1.01 -0.41
N THR A 212 11.60 -2.30 -0.48
CA THR A 212 11.74 -3.11 -1.70
C THR A 212 10.84 -2.57 -2.82
N TYR A 213 9.61 -2.19 -2.51
CA TYR A 213 8.71 -1.55 -3.46
C TYR A 213 9.28 -0.24 -4.01
N TRP A 214 9.74 0.66 -3.14
CA TRP A 214 10.27 1.96 -3.56
C TRP A 214 11.63 1.87 -4.27
N LEU A 215 12.42 0.84 -3.98
CA LEU A 215 13.61 0.50 -4.75
C LEU A 215 13.23 0.14 -6.19
N GLY A 216 12.25 -0.75 -6.36
CA GLY A 216 11.70 -1.10 -7.66
C GLY A 216 11.17 0.12 -8.42
N GLU A 217 10.40 0.98 -7.76
CA GLU A 217 9.87 2.22 -8.34
C GLU A 217 10.99 3.18 -8.77
N SER A 218 12.05 3.31 -7.97
CA SER A 218 13.20 4.16 -8.30
C SER A 218 13.89 3.67 -9.58
N TYR A 219 14.02 2.36 -9.75
CA TYR A 219 14.54 1.76 -10.99
C TYR A 219 13.56 1.86 -12.16
N TYR A 220 12.26 1.72 -11.90
CA TYR A 220 11.23 1.84 -12.93
C TYR A 220 11.22 3.24 -13.57
N VAL A 221 11.24 4.29 -12.75
CA VAL A 221 11.23 5.69 -13.24
C VAL A 221 12.50 6.02 -14.03
N THR A 222 13.64 5.44 -13.64
CA THR A 222 14.91 5.56 -14.37
C THR A 222 15.02 4.61 -15.57
N ARG A 223 13.94 3.91 -15.93
CA ARG A 223 13.83 2.97 -17.06
C ARG A 223 14.73 1.74 -16.95
N ASN A 224 15.21 1.44 -15.74
CA ASN A 224 15.95 0.23 -15.42
C ASN A 224 14.97 -0.93 -15.16
N TYR A 225 14.11 -1.23 -16.14
CA TYR A 225 12.96 -2.13 -15.98
C TYR A 225 13.34 -3.55 -15.54
N ARG A 226 14.50 -4.05 -15.96
CA ARG A 226 14.99 -5.36 -15.51
C ARG A 226 15.22 -5.41 -14.00
N ILE A 227 15.88 -4.39 -13.44
CA ILE A 227 16.18 -4.32 -12.00
C ILE A 227 14.91 -4.02 -11.21
N ALA A 228 14.03 -3.18 -11.77
CA ALA A 228 12.72 -2.91 -11.20
C ALA A 228 11.88 -4.20 -11.09
N LEU A 229 11.82 -4.98 -12.17
CA LEU A 229 11.14 -6.26 -12.22
C LEU A 229 11.65 -7.22 -11.14
N ASP A 230 12.98 -7.37 -11.02
CA ASP A 230 13.60 -8.22 -9.99
C ASP A 230 13.18 -7.77 -8.59
N SER A 231 13.15 -6.46 -8.33
CA SER A 231 12.74 -5.90 -7.02
C SER A 231 11.26 -6.18 -6.71
N PHE A 232 10.36 -6.01 -7.68
CA PHE A 232 8.93 -6.29 -7.48
C PHE A 232 8.66 -7.79 -7.32
N GLN A 233 9.35 -8.65 -8.07
CA GLN A 233 9.26 -10.10 -7.90
C GLN A 233 9.79 -10.54 -6.54
N GLN A 234 10.89 -9.93 -6.07
CA GLN A 234 11.41 -10.17 -4.74
C GLN A 234 10.37 -9.83 -3.67
N LEU A 235 9.69 -8.69 -3.80
CA LEU A 235 8.61 -8.32 -2.88
C LEU A 235 7.50 -9.36 -2.86
N LEU A 236 7.02 -9.79 -4.03
CA LEU A 236 5.95 -10.79 -4.15
C LEU A 236 6.35 -12.15 -3.57
N SER A 237 7.63 -12.52 -3.70
CA SER A 237 8.14 -13.80 -3.20
C SER A 237 8.43 -13.82 -1.70
N ARG A 238 9.02 -12.74 -1.16
CA ARG A 238 9.45 -12.66 0.25
C ARG A 238 8.37 -12.09 1.16
N TYR A 239 7.50 -11.22 0.64
CA TYR A 239 6.47 -10.51 1.41
C TYR A 239 5.09 -10.63 0.73
N PRO A 240 4.57 -11.85 0.50
CA PRO A 240 3.33 -12.06 -0.25
C PRO A 240 2.10 -11.40 0.40
N ASP A 241 2.10 -11.30 1.74
CA ASP A 241 0.99 -10.70 2.52
C ASP A 241 1.16 -9.18 2.73
N SER A 242 2.19 -8.57 2.15
CA SER A 242 2.40 -7.13 2.26
C SER A 242 1.27 -6.34 1.60
N GLY A 243 0.89 -5.22 2.21
CA GLY A 243 0.00 -4.24 1.57
C GLY A 243 0.53 -3.68 0.24
N LYS A 244 1.82 -3.90 -0.08
CA LYS A 244 2.44 -3.55 -1.37
C LYS A 244 2.43 -4.66 -2.41
N ALA A 245 2.03 -5.88 -2.06
CA ALA A 245 2.03 -6.99 -3.00
C ALA A 245 1.10 -6.75 -4.22
N PRO A 246 -0.14 -6.26 -4.08
CA PRO A 246 -0.99 -5.99 -5.24
C PRO A 246 -0.39 -4.93 -6.19
N ASP A 247 0.19 -3.87 -5.62
CA ASP A 247 0.86 -2.81 -6.38
C ASP A 247 2.08 -3.36 -7.11
N ALA A 248 2.91 -4.16 -6.43
CA ALA A 248 4.09 -4.79 -7.03
C ALA A 248 3.71 -5.72 -8.20
N LEU A 249 2.63 -6.48 -8.07
CA LEU A 249 2.12 -7.33 -9.15
C LEU A 249 1.73 -6.51 -10.39
N LEU A 250 1.06 -5.38 -10.19
CA LEU A 250 0.76 -4.46 -11.28
C LEU A 250 2.05 -3.94 -11.94
N LYS A 251 3.04 -3.56 -11.12
CA LYS A 251 4.32 -3.03 -11.60
C LYS A 251 5.15 -4.06 -12.37
N VAL A 252 5.10 -5.34 -12.01
CA VAL A 252 5.68 -6.42 -12.81
C VAL A 252 5.14 -6.39 -14.24
N GLY A 253 3.83 -6.23 -14.40
CA GLY A 253 3.19 -6.11 -15.72
C GLY A 253 3.67 -4.90 -16.53
N TYR A 254 3.99 -3.79 -15.87
CA TYR A 254 4.50 -2.57 -16.52
C TYR A 254 5.99 -2.62 -16.88
N CYS A 255 6.74 -3.59 -16.35
CA CYS A 255 8.17 -3.73 -16.64
C CYS A 255 8.46 -4.51 -17.94
N HIS A 256 7.43 -5.07 -18.59
CA HIS A 256 7.50 -5.78 -19.87
C HIS A 256 7.05 -4.89 -21.03
#